data_AF-A0A392QFV9-F1
#
_entry.id   AF-A0A392QFV9-F1
#
_cell.length_a   1.000
_cell.length_b   1.000
_cell.length_c   1.000
_cell.angle_alpha   90.00
_cell.angle_beta   90.00
_cell.angle_gamma   90.00
#
_symmetry.space_group_name_H-M   'P 1'
#
loop_
_entity.id
_entity.type
_entity.pdbx_description
1 polymer ?
#
loop_
_entity_poly.entity_id
_entity_poly.type
_entity_poly.pdbx_seq_one_letter_code
_entity_poly.pdbx_strand_id
1 'polypeptide(L)' 'MMNSLSSLLTVSRHLPDEENMLSAYKAERFKLQTPNGQSVADVGCEPILHMRNFQATKKLPEKLVDQILHTKDKGML' A
#
# COMPACT_ATOMS: atom_id res chain seq x y z
N MET A 1 -19.71 -14.35 9.24
CA MET A 1 -19.15 -13.73 8.02
C MET A 1 -18.84 -12.26 8.36
N MET A 2 -17.64 -11.76 8.02
CA MET A 2 -17.05 -10.47 8.48
C MET A 2 -17.77 -9.18 8.02
N ASN A 3 -18.97 -9.31 7.46
CA ASN A 3 -19.71 -8.31 6.72
C ASN A 3 -21.09 -8.00 7.34
N SER A 4 -21.32 -8.39 8.59
CA SER A 4 -22.49 -7.97 9.35
C SER A 4 -22.19 -6.72 10.19
N LEU A 5 -23.20 -5.85 10.37
CA LEU A 5 -23.11 -4.68 11.25
C LEU A 5 -22.66 -5.08 12.67
N SER A 6 -23.15 -6.21 13.17
CA SER A 6 -22.78 -6.76 14.49
C SER A 6 -21.29 -7.06 14.59
N SER A 7 -20.70 -7.63 13.54
CA SER A 7 -19.26 -7.91 13.47
C SER A 7 -18.44 -6.62 13.47
N LEU A 8 -18.90 -5.59 12.74
CA LEU A 8 -18.24 -4.28 12.71
C LEU A 8 -18.28 -3.59 14.08
N LEU A 9 -19.45 -3.56 14.73
CA LEU A 9 -19.62 -2.97 16.06
C LEU A 9 -18.79 -3.69 17.13
N THR A 10 -18.65 -5.02 17.04
CA THR A 10 -17.77 -5.77 17.94
C THR A 10 -16.33 -5.29 17.76
N VAL A 11 -15.81 -5.20 16.54
CA VAL A 11 -14.43 -4.73 16.31
C VAL A 11 -14.25 -3.29 16.78
N SER A 12 -15.17 -2.39 16.46
CA SER A 12 -15.09 -0.98 16.87
C SER A 12 -15.01 -0.78 18.40
N ARG A 13 -15.70 -1.62 19.18
CA ARG A 13 -15.64 -1.56 20.66
C ARG A 13 -14.32 -2.06 21.25
N HIS A 14 -13.53 -2.81 20.49
CA HIS A 14 -12.21 -3.28 20.91
C HIS A 14 -11.09 -2.36 20.44
N LEU A 15 -11.41 -1.31 19.67
CA LEU A 15 -10.43 -0.28 19.35
C LEU A 15 -10.20 0.57 20.60
N PRO A 16 -8.94 0.92 20.91
CA PRO A 16 -8.64 1.78 22.04
C PRO A 16 -9.36 3.13 21.86
N ASP A 17 -10.08 3.57 22.89
CA ASP A 17 -10.86 4.84 22.88
C ASP A 17 -9.97 6.08 22.71
N GLU A 18 -8.66 5.96 22.96
CA GLU A 18 -7.72 7.06 22.86
C GLU A 18 -7.14 7.17 21.46
N GLU A 19 -7.56 8.20 20.72
CA GLU A 19 -7.04 8.58 19.39
C GLU A 19 -5.49 8.64 19.37
N ASN A 20 -4.86 8.92 20.51
CA ASN A 20 -3.41 8.92 20.69
C ASN A 20 -2.75 7.55 20.44
N MET A 21 -3.39 6.42 20.80
CA MET A 21 -2.80 5.09 20.57
C MET A 21 -2.79 4.69 19.09
N LEU A 22 -3.75 5.20 18.31
CA LEU A 22 -3.85 4.93 16.87
C LEU A 22 -3.15 5.99 16.01
N SER A 23 -2.75 7.12 16.61
CA SER A 23 -2.08 8.22 15.92
C SER A 23 -0.82 7.78 15.17
N ALA A 24 -0.02 6.89 15.77
CA ALA A 24 1.18 6.31 15.17
C ALA A 24 0.91 5.44 13.93
N TYR A 25 -0.32 4.93 13.79
CA TYR A 25 -0.75 4.08 12.66
C TYR A 25 -1.55 4.87 11.62
N LYS A 26 -1.73 6.18 11.82
CA LYS A 26 -2.45 7.02 10.87
C LYS A 26 -1.64 7.13 9.59
N ALA A 27 -2.20 6.60 8.50
CA ALA A 27 -1.61 6.75 7.20
C ALA A 27 -1.44 8.25 6.88
N GLU A 28 -0.20 8.68 6.68
CA GLU A 28 0.09 10.05 6.32
C GLU A 28 -0.52 10.34 4.94
N ARG A 29 -1.41 11.33 4.88
CA ARG A 29 -1.98 11.78 3.61
C ARG A 29 -0.95 12.65 2.91
N PHE A 30 -0.15 12.06 2.03
CA PHE A 30 0.73 12.80 1.13
C PHE A 30 -0.11 13.74 0.27
N LYS A 31 0.02 15.05 0.49
CA LYS A 31 -0.83 16.05 -0.18
C LYS A 31 -0.48 16.25 -1.65
N LEU A 32 0.74 15.93 -2.08
CA LEU A 32 1.18 16.13 -3.47
C LEU A 32 2.34 15.21 -3.90
N GLN A 33 3.30 14.96 -3.00
CA GLN A 33 4.50 14.17 -3.29
C GLN A 33 4.79 13.11 -2.23
N THR A 34 5.46 12.03 -2.62
CA THR A 34 6.02 11.00 -1.75
C THR A 34 7.24 11.53 -1.00
N PRO A 35 7.72 10.85 0.06
CA PRO A 35 8.93 11.24 0.80
C PRO A 35 10.18 11.37 -0.09
N ASN A 36 10.19 10.71 -1.25
CA ASN A 36 11.28 10.74 -2.22
C ASN A 36 11.10 11.82 -3.31
N GLY A 37 10.12 12.71 -3.16
CA GLY A 37 9.86 13.83 -4.07
C GLY A 37 9.10 13.47 -5.36
N GLN A 38 8.57 12.25 -5.49
CA GLN A 38 7.75 11.87 -6.65
C GLN A 38 6.29 12.29 -6.44
N SER A 39 5.59 12.73 -7.48
CA SER A 39 4.15 13.03 -7.36
C SER A 39 3.36 11.79 -6.94
N VAL A 40 2.43 11.95 -6.00
CA VAL A 40 1.51 10.87 -5.57
C VAL A 40 0.67 10.38 -6.75
N ALA A 41 0.31 11.26 -7.68
CA ALA A 41 -0.43 10.89 -8.89
C ALA A 41 0.40 9.98 -9.80
N ASP A 42 1.69 10.30 -10.01
CA ASP A 42 2.58 9.53 -10.86
C ASP A 42 2.86 8.14 -10.26
N VAL A 43 3.12 8.09 -8.95
CA VAL A 43 3.33 6.85 -8.21
C VAL A 43 2.04 6.01 -8.15
N GLY A 44 0.87 6.64 -8.07
CA GLY A 44 -0.41 5.93 -8.10
C GLY A 44 -0.77 5.38 -9.50
N CYS A 45 -0.34 6.04 -10.57
CA CYS A 45 -0.58 5.60 -11.94
C CYS A 45 0.34 4.44 -12.37
N GLU A 46 1.56 4.37 -11.85
CA GLU A 46 2.55 3.35 -12.22
C GLU A 46 2.02 1.90 -12.02
N PRO A 47 1.42 1.52 -10.86
CA PRO A 47 0.80 0.20 -10.70
C PRO A 47 -0.33 -0.09 -11.72
N ILE A 48 -1.14 0.92 -12.06
CA ILE A 48 -2.26 0.76 -13.02
C ILE A 48 -1.71 0.47 -14.42
N LEU A 49 -0.67 1.20 -14.83
CA LEU A 49 0.00 1.00 -16.12
C LEU A 49 0.69 -0.35 -16.19
N HIS A 50 1.39 -0.76 -15.13
CA HIS A 50 2.00 -2.08 -15.04
C HIS A 50 0.98 -3.20 -15.15
N MET A 51 -0.15 -3.10 -14.45
CA MET A 51 -1.21 -4.10 -14.51
C MET A 51 -1.84 -4.17 -15.91
N ARG A 52 -2.10 -3.03 -16.55
CA ARG A 52 -2.65 -3.00 -17.92
C ARG A 52 -1.68 -3.62 -18.93
N ASN A 53 -0.39 -3.29 -18.83
CA ASN A 53 0.63 -3.86 -19.70
C ASN A 53 0.77 -5.37 -19.50
N PHE A 54 0.74 -5.84 -18.24
CA PHE A 54 0.73 -7.27 -17.93
C PHE A 54 -0.52 -7.97 -18.48
N GLN A 55 -1.70 -7.37 -18.35
CA GLN A 55 -2.93 -7.94 -18.88
C GLN A 55 -2.86 -8.14 -20.40
N ALA A 56 -2.26 -7.19 -21.12
CA ALA A 56 -2.08 -7.25 -22.58
C ALA A 56 -0.98 -8.22 -23.02
N THR A 57 0.17 -8.22 -22.35
CA THR A 57 1.38 -8.93 -22.80
C THR A 57 1.63 -10.25 -22.08
N LYS A 58 0.97 -10.48 -20.94
CA LYS A 58 1.23 -11.57 -19.99
C LYS A 58 2.68 -11.63 -19.48
N LYS A 59 3.43 -10.52 -19.57
CA LYS A 59 4.82 -10.41 -19.13
C LYS A 59 4.96 -9.36 -18.03
N LEU A 60 5.73 -9.69 -16.99
CA LEU A 60 6.11 -8.73 -15.97
C LEU A 60 7.24 -7.83 -16.51
N PRO A 61 7.35 -6.56 -16.07
CA PRO A 61 8.49 -5.71 -16.41
C PRO A 61 9.81 -6.36 -15.96
N GLU A 62 10.82 -6.38 -16.84
CA GLU A 62 12.13 -7.00 -16.55
C GLU A 62 12.76 -6.40 -15.28
N LYS A 63 12.71 -5.08 -15.13
CA LYS A 63 13.18 -4.38 -13.92
C LYS A 63 12.49 -4.87 -12.64
N LEU A 64 11.20 -5.21 -12.70
CA LEU A 64 10.46 -5.75 -11.55
C LEU A 64 10.89 -7.18 -11.24
N VAL A 65 11.09 -8.00 -12.26
CA VAL A 65 11.60 -9.36 -12.11
C VAL A 65 13.01 -9.33 -11.50
N ASP A 66 13.88 -8.47 -12.01
CA ASP A 66 15.23 -8.28 -11.48
C ASP A 66 15.19 -7.80 -10.03
N GLN A 67 14.33 -6.84 -9.69
CA GLN A 67 14.15 -6.44 -8.30
C GLN A 67 13.72 -7.63 -7.43
N ILE A 68 12.69 -8.39 -7.80
CA ILE A 68 12.23 -9.53 -6.98
C ILE A 68 13.34 -10.57 -6.79
N LEU A 69 14.08 -10.88 -7.86
CA LEU A 69 15.15 -11.87 -7.82
C LEU A 69 16.37 -11.41 -7.01
N HIS A 70 16.66 -10.10 -7.01
CA HIS A 70 17.87 -9.54 -6.39
C HIS A 70 17.61 -8.72 -5.11
N THR A 71 16.36 -8.54 -4.67
CA THR A 71 16.01 -7.84 -3.40
C THR A 71 16.22 -8.72 -2.17
N LYS A 72 16.87 -9.88 -2.30
CA LYS A 72 17.20 -10.80 -1.20
C LYS A 72 18.16 -10.23 -0.13
N ASP A 73 18.54 -8.95 -0.19
CA ASP A 73 19.55 -8.35 0.69
C ASP A 73 19.17 -6.99 1.31
N LYS A 74 17.89 -6.57 1.26
CA LYS A 74 17.43 -5.33 1.94
C LYS A 74 16.27 -5.56 2.90
N GLY A 75 16.32 -6.68 3.63
CA GLY A 75 15.59 -6.84 4.88
C GLY A 75 16.48 -6.45 6.04
N MET A 76 16.58 -5.15 6.34
CA MET A 76 16.88 -4.51 7.64
C MET A 76 17.53 -3.14 7.40
N LEU A 77 16.76 -2.08 7.63
CA LEU A 77 17.06 -0.92 8.47
C LEU A 77 15.75 -0.16 8.72
#